data_AF-A0A3D2S305-F1
#
_entry.id   AF-A0A3D2S305-F1
#
_cell.length_a   1.000
_cell.length_b   1.000
_cell.length_c   1.000
_cell.angle_alpha   90.00
_cell.angle_beta   90.00
_cell.angle_gamma   90.00
#
_symmetry.space_group_name_H-M   'P 1'
#
loop_
_entity.id
_entity.type
_entity.pdbx_description
1 polymer ?
#
loop_
_entity_poly.entity_id
_entity_poly.type
_entity_poly.pdbx_seq_one_letter_code
_entity_poly.pdbx_strand_id
1 'polypeptide(L)'
;MPVNKLMIVAHPDDETLFGGGELIKHRGEYKVVALDYGNHVVRQKEFICAMELLGVKKWEHWDGEPYKSSTAYSESILIPRMERVLKEKNWEKVVTHNQGGEYGHYRHIGTHNVMAHLCPDKLWVFDTCMDSPLDINIKDHKSKVLKECYPTQKQVLRWFKWDYERIIKYQKP
;
A
#
# COMPACT_ATOMS: atom_id res chain seq x y z
N MET A 1 -18.98 -8.43 -1.28
CA MET A 1 -17.99 -9.08 -2.15
C MET A 1 -16.94 -9.76 -1.27
N PRO A 2 -16.40 -10.92 -1.68
CA PRO A 2 -15.39 -11.61 -0.90
C PRO A 2 -14.08 -10.80 -0.89
N VAL A 3 -13.37 -10.82 0.24
CA VAL A 3 -12.01 -10.29 0.31
C VAL A 3 -11.06 -11.32 -0.32
N ASN A 4 -10.67 -11.10 -1.58
CA ASN A 4 -9.86 -11.99 -2.43
C ASN A 4 -8.63 -11.29 -3.05
N LYS A 5 -8.44 -9.99 -2.79
CA LYS A 5 -7.27 -9.22 -3.19
C LYS A 5 -6.48 -8.75 -1.98
N LEU A 6 -5.18 -8.57 -2.16
CA LEU A 6 -4.25 -8.15 -1.11
C LEU A 6 -3.48 -6.91 -1.57
N MET A 7 -3.33 -5.94 -0.69
CA MET A 7 -2.45 -4.79 -0.89
C MET A 7 -1.47 -4.73 0.29
N ILE A 8 -0.18 -4.68 0.01
CA ILE A 8 0.89 -4.60 1.01
C ILE A 8 1.65 -3.31 0.77
N VAL A 9 1.76 -2.48 1.81
CA VAL A 9 2.43 -1.18 1.74
C VAL A 9 3.42 -1.00 2.89
N ALA A 10 4.49 -0.26 2.64
CA ALA A 10 5.51 -0.01 3.64
C ALA A 10 4.98 0.84 4.80
N HIS A 11 4.36 1.98 4.50
CA HIS A 11 3.89 2.94 5.50
C HIS A 11 2.37 3.13 5.45
N PRO A 12 1.75 3.55 6.58
CA PRO A 12 0.33 3.90 6.61
C PRO A 12 0.08 5.26 5.96
N ASP A 13 -0.42 5.25 4.73
CA ASP A 13 -0.74 6.37 3.83
C ASP A 13 -0.47 5.95 2.40
N ASP A 14 0.57 5.14 2.18
CA ASP A 14 0.95 4.57 0.89
C ASP A 14 -0.22 3.86 0.20
N GLU A 15 -1.07 3.15 0.96
CA GLU A 15 -2.24 2.46 0.40
C GLU A 15 -3.24 3.45 -0.19
N THR A 16 -3.33 4.65 0.39
CA THR A 16 -4.17 5.72 -0.12
C THR A 16 -3.41 6.54 -1.17
N LEU A 17 -2.12 6.84 -1.00
CA LEU A 17 -1.33 7.65 -1.93
C LEU A 17 -1.19 6.97 -3.30
N PHE A 18 -0.87 5.67 -3.30
CA PHE A 18 -0.54 4.93 -4.51
C PHE A 18 -1.61 3.92 -4.95
N GLY A 19 -2.49 3.51 -4.04
CA GLY A 19 -3.53 2.50 -4.33
C GLY A 19 -4.96 2.95 -4.01
N GLY A 20 -5.16 4.21 -3.61
CA GLY A 20 -6.45 4.69 -3.13
C GLY A 20 -7.54 4.59 -4.20
N GLY A 21 -7.20 4.86 -5.46
CA GLY A 21 -8.13 4.71 -6.57
C GLY A 21 -8.58 3.26 -6.79
N GLU A 22 -7.65 2.31 -6.73
CA GLU A 22 -7.94 0.88 -6.77
C GLU A 22 -8.86 0.44 -5.62
N LEU A 23 -8.54 0.86 -4.39
CA LEU A 23 -9.33 0.51 -3.20
C LEU A 23 -10.77 1.06 -3.30
N ILE A 24 -10.95 2.25 -3.87
CA ILE A 24 -12.26 2.84 -4.13
C ILE A 24 -13.02 2.05 -5.21
N LYS A 25 -12.38 1.70 -6.32
CA LYS A 25 -13.00 0.93 -7.42
C LYS A 25 -13.40 -0.48 -6.99
N HIS A 26 -12.60 -1.12 -6.14
CA HIS A 26 -12.78 -2.49 -5.67
C HIS A 26 -13.15 -2.54 -4.18
N ARG A 27 -14.09 -1.66 -3.79
CA ARG A 27 -14.46 -1.43 -2.39
C ARG A 27 -14.86 -2.72 -1.68
N GLY A 28 -14.12 -3.05 -0.63
CA GLY A 28 -14.37 -4.23 0.21
C GLY A 28 -13.85 -5.57 -0.33
N GLU A 29 -13.11 -5.56 -1.45
CA GLU A 29 -12.47 -6.75 -2.04
C GLU A 29 -11.02 -6.96 -1.55
N TYR A 30 -10.42 -5.91 -0.99
CA TYR A 30 -9.03 -5.90 -0.54
C TYR A 30 -8.88 -6.18 0.96
N LYS A 31 -7.84 -6.96 1.29
CA LYS A 31 -7.14 -6.87 2.57
C LYS A 31 -5.95 -5.92 2.40
N VAL A 32 -5.70 -5.04 3.36
CA VAL A 32 -4.53 -4.14 3.35
C VAL A 32 -3.57 -4.48 4.49
N VAL A 33 -2.26 -4.53 4.23
CA VAL A 33 -1.24 -4.72 5.26
C VAL A 33 -0.25 -3.56 5.19
N ALA A 34 -0.22 -2.72 6.22
CA ALA A 34 0.79 -1.67 6.39
C ALA A 34 1.90 -2.18 7.30
N LEU A 35 3.16 -2.10 6.83
CA LEU A 35 4.28 -2.78 7.47
C LEU A 35 4.89 -1.98 8.63
N ASP A 36 4.78 -0.66 8.65
CA ASP A 36 5.40 0.22 9.65
C ASP A 36 4.41 1.02 10.49
N TYR A 37 4.89 1.56 11.62
CA TYR A 37 4.19 2.53 12.49
C TYR A 37 2.95 2.00 13.24
N GLY A 38 2.76 0.69 13.32
CA GLY A 38 1.65 0.06 14.06
C GLY A 38 1.60 0.37 15.56
N ASN A 39 2.72 0.65 16.22
CA ASN A 39 2.75 1.08 17.63
C ASN A 39 2.75 2.61 17.76
N HIS A 40 2.88 3.35 16.66
CA HIS A 40 2.82 4.80 16.68
C HIS A 40 1.36 5.26 16.74
N VAL A 41 0.89 5.61 17.94
CA VAL A 41 -0.52 5.92 18.25
C VAL A 41 -1.20 6.87 17.23
N VAL A 42 -0.52 7.93 16.79
CA VAL A 42 -1.08 8.87 15.80
C VAL A 42 -1.25 8.19 14.44
N ARG A 43 -0.18 7.66 13.85
CA ARG A 43 -0.20 6.96 12.56
C ARG A 43 -1.18 5.78 12.54
N GLN A 44 -1.34 5.08 13.67
CA GLN A 44 -2.34 4.02 13.81
C GLN A 44 -3.76 4.55 13.65
N LYS A 45 -4.11 5.65 14.32
CA LYS A 45 -5.44 6.28 14.19
C LYS A 45 -5.69 6.78 12.77
N GLU A 46 -4.68 7.37 12.15
CA GLU A 46 -4.75 7.83 10.75
C GLU A 46 -5.02 6.68 9.78
N PHE A 47 -4.28 5.57 9.91
CA PHE A 47 -4.49 4.38 9.10
C PHE A 47 -5.90 3.79 9.27
N ILE A 48 -6.37 3.67 10.51
CA ILE A 48 -7.71 3.13 10.80
C ILE A 48 -8.79 4.01 10.16
N CYS A 49 -8.68 5.34 10.31
CA CYS A 49 -9.58 6.28 9.64
C CYS A 49 -9.62 6.04 8.12
N ALA A 50 -8.45 5.87 7.49
CA ALA A 50 -8.38 5.65 6.05
C ALA A 50 -9.04 4.32 5.64
N MET A 51 -8.79 3.24 6.38
CA MET A 51 -9.41 1.93 6.12
C MET A 51 -10.93 1.99 6.21
N GLU A 52 -11.46 2.72 7.19
CA GLU A 52 -12.91 2.94 7.35
C GLU A 52 -13.50 3.73 6.18
N LEU A 53 -12.91 4.89 5.83
CA LEU A 53 -13.42 5.74 4.74
C LEU A 53 -13.29 5.09 3.36
N LEU A 54 -12.25 4.29 3.13
CA LEU A 54 -12.08 3.49 1.91
C LEU A 54 -12.97 2.24 1.90
N GLY A 55 -13.57 1.86 3.03
CA GLY A 55 -14.40 0.66 3.15
C GLY A 55 -13.61 -0.65 3.10
N VAL A 56 -12.34 -0.62 3.51
CA VAL A 56 -11.48 -1.80 3.67
C VAL A 56 -11.85 -2.52 4.96
N LYS A 57 -12.37 -3.75 4.84
CA LYS A 57 -12.92 -4.51 5.98
C LYS A 57 -11.90 -5.39 6.70
N LYS A 58 -10.73 -5.63 6.09
CA LYS A 58 -9.69 -6.49 6.62
C LYS A 58 -8.37 -5.77 6.44
N TRP A 59 -7.65 -5.55 7.54
CA TRP A 59 -6.35 -4.93 7.49
C TRP A 59 -5.46 -5.43 8.63
N GLU A 60 -4.15 -5.29 8.44
CA GLU A 60 -3.15 -5.42 9.50
C GLU A 60 -2.26 -4.16 9.49
N HIS A 61 -1.90 -3.66 10.67
CA HIS A 61 -0.99 -2.53 10.81
C HIS A 61 0.13 -2.97 11.75
N TRP A 62 1.32 -3.13 11.20
CA TRP A 62 2.48 -3.64 11.92
C TRP A 62 3.37 -2.49 12.34
N ASP A 63 4.11 -2.68 13.43
CA ASP A 63 5.19 -1.76 13.79
C ASP A 63 6.51 -2.09 13.07
N GLY A 64 6.45 -2.96 12.06
CA GLY A 64 7.54 -3.59 11.32
C GLY A 64 8.46 -4.42 12.20
N GLU A 65 9.77 -4.32 11.97
CA GLU A 65 10.80 -5.08 12.69
C GLU A 65 11.36 -4.33 13.91
N PRO A 66 11.69 -5.01 15.01
CA PRO A 66 12.26 -4.39 16.21
C PRO A 66 13.62 -3.70 15.99
N TYR A 67 14.35 -4.09 14.93
CA TYR A 67 15.73 -3.65 14.64
C TYR A 67 15.88 -3.13 13.20
N LYS A 68 14.87 -2.43 12.65
CA LYS A 68 15.00 -1.83 11.32
C LYS A 68 16.24 -0.93 11.29
N SER A 69 17.11 -1.15 10.31
CA SER A 69 18.04 -0.09 9.94
C SER A 69 17.24 1.06 9.31
N SER A 70 17.86 2.23 9.23
CA SER A 70 17.32 3.36 8.47
C SER A 70 17.27 3.12 6.96
N THR A 71 17.52 1.90 6.46
CA THR A 71 17.81 1.65 5.04
C THR A 71 17.07 0.49 4.39
N ALA A 72 16.47 -0.48 5.09
CA ALA A 72 15.60 -1.51 4.52
C ALA A 72 14.91 -2.37 5.61
N TYR A 73 13.98 -3.24 5.21
CA TYR A 73 13.52 -4.37 6.02
C TYR A 73 14.56 -5.51 6.01
N SER A 74 14.69 -6.25 7.10
CA SER A 74 15.43 -7.51 7.11
C SER A 74 14.60 -8.59 6.41
N GLU A 75 15.04 -9.01 5.22
CA GLU A 75 14.34 -10.06 4.47
C GLU A 75 14.12 -11.33 5.28
N SER A 76 15.07 -11.70 6.15
CA SER A 76 14.94 -12.87 7.05
C SER A 76 13.76 -12.78 8.03
N ILE A 77 13.27 -11.58 8.34
CA ILE A 77 12.11 -11.34 9.20
C ILE A 77 10.86 -11.08 8.34
N LEU A 78 10.98 -10.27 7.30
CA LEU A 78 9.85 -9.89 6.45
C LEU A 78 9.31 -11.07 5.63
N ILE A 79 10.18 -11.91 5.05
CA ILE A 79 9.77 -13.05 4.21
C ILE A 79 8.83 -14.00 4.96
N PRO A 80 9.17 -14.56 6.14
CA PRO A 80 8.26 -15.46 6.85
C PRO A 80 6.91 -14.82 7.21
N ARG A 81 6.93 -13.52 7.54
CA ARG A 81 5.69 -12.78 7.83
C ARG A 81 4.83 -12.61 6.58
N MET A 82 5.42 -12.29 5.44
CA MET A 82 4.74 -12.17 4.15
C MET A 82 4.20 -13.51 3.67
N GLU A 83 4.97 -14.59 3.77
CA GLU A 83 4.49 -15.93 3.45
C GLU A 83 3.23 -16.29 4.25
N ARG A 84 3.20 -15.95 5.55
CA ARG A 84 2.01 -16.19 6.37
C ARG A 84 0.81 -15.36 5.89
N VAL A 85 0.97 -14.10 5.44
CA VAL A 85 -0.15 -13.34 4.80
C VAL A 85 -0.60 -14.04 3.52
N LEU A 86 0.35 -14.43 2.68
CA LEU A 86 0.08 -15.03 1.37
C LEU A 86 -0.62 -16.39 1.50
N LYS A 87 -0.34 -17.15 2.56
CA LYS A 87 -0.97 -18.45 2.86
C LYS A 87 -2.39 -18.35 3.44
N GLU A 88 -2.84 -17.18 3.89
CA GLU A 88 -4.19 -17.02 4.45
C GLU A 88 -5.31 -17.32 3.45
N LYS A 89 -5.07 -17.02 2.17
CA LYS A 89 -6.05 -17.18 1.09
C LYS A 89 -5.35 -17.40 -0.25
N ASN A 90 -6.08 -17.99 -1.19
CA ASN A 90 -5.67 -17.97 -2.59
C ASN A 90 -6.00 -16.60 -3.21
N TRP A 91 -5.13 -15.61 -2.96
CA TRP A 91 -5.31 -14.25 -3.49
C TRP A 91 -5.36 -14.25 -5.02
N GLU A 92 -6.29 -13.51 -5.62
CA GLU A 92 -6.38 -13.34 -7.08
C GLU A 92 -5.38 -12.29 -7.58
N LYS A 93 -5.15 -11.27 -6.77
CA LYS A 93 -4.29 -10.12 -7.07
C LYS A 93 -3.57 -9.69 -5.80
N VAL A 94 -2.26 -9.50 -5.89
CA VAL A 94 -1.44 -8.91 -4.83
C VAL A 94 -0.86 -7.60 -5.37
N VAL A 95 -1.06 -6.49 -4.66
CA VAL A 95 -0.58 -5.16 -5.04
C VAL A 95 0.47 -4.69 -4.04
N THR A 96 1.58 -4.12 -4.51
CA THR A 96 2.57 -3.46 -3.66
C THR A 96 3.34 -2.38 -4.42
N HIS A 97 4.41 -1.87 -3.82
CA HIS A 97 5.34 -0.92 -4.43
C HIS A 97 6.02 -1.47 -5.69
N ASN A 98 6.46 -0.55 -6.56
CA ASN A 98 7.28 -0.87 -7.72
C ASN A 98 8.79 -0.90 -7.41
N GLN A 99 9.58 -1.37 -8.39
CA GLN A 99 11.02 -1.50 -8.27
C GLN A 99 11.74 -0.15 -8.02
N GLY A 100 11.13 0.97 -8.43
CA GLY A 100 11.64 2.31 -8.19
C GLY A 100 11.30 2.88 -6.80
N GLY A 101 10.46 2.20 -6.00
CA GLY A 101 10.04 2.67 -4.68
C GLY A 101 9.26 3.98 -4.69
N GLU A 102 8.53 4.22 -5.79
CA GLU A 102 7.72 5.40 -6.14
C GLU A 102 8.45 6.73 -6.20
N TYR A 103 9.04 7.19 -5.12
CA TYR A 103 9.92 8.37 -5.11
C TYR A 103 11.31 8.01 -4.59
N GLY A 104 11.72 6.75 -4.81
CA GLY A 104 13.03 6.23 -4.40
C GLY A 104 13.11 5.80 -2.94
N HIS A 105 11.98 5.52 -2.29
CA HIS A 105 12.01 5.17 -0.87
C HIS A 105 12.50 3.73 -0.66
N TYR A 106 13.56 3.57 0.11
CA TYR A 106 14.23 2.29 0.32
C TYR A 106 13.32 1.18 0.89
N ARG A 107 12.39 1.51 1.79
CA ARG A 107 11.42 0.53 2.31
C ARG A 107 10.44 0.06 1.25
N HIS A 108 10.06 0.93 0.32
CA HIS A 108 9.16 0.57 -0.77
C HIS A 108 9.86 -0.42 -1.69
N ILE A 109 11.13 -0.16 -2.02
CA ILE A 109 11.99 -1.08 -2.79
C ILE A 109 12.15 -2.42 -2.06
N GLY A 110 12.41 -2.40 -0.75
CA GLY A 110 12.52 -3.63 0.04
C GLY A 110 11.22 -4.45 0.05
N THR A 111 10.07 -3.80 0.21
CA THR A 111 8.77 -4.47 0.08
C THR A 111 8.57 -5.03 -1.32
N HIS A 112 8.88 -4.26 -2.36
CA HIS A 112 8.81 -4.72 -3.75
C HIS A 112 9.64 -6.00 -3.97
N ASN A 113 10.91 -5.99 -3.58
CA ASN A 113 11.82 -7.11 -3.79
C ASN A 113 11.32 -8.41 -3.14
N VAL A 114 10.86 -8.32 -1.89
CA VAL A 114 10.31 -9.49 -1.17
C VAL A 114 9.06 -10.02 -1.88
N MET A 115 8.14 -9.15 -2.30
CA MET A 115 6.91 -9.60 -2.95
C MET A 115 7.14 -10.12 -4.37
N ALA A 116 8.06 -9.52 -5.11
CA ALA A 116 8.49 -9.98 -6.44
C ALA A 116 9.16 -11.37 -6.36
N HIS A 117 9.88 -11.65 -5.28
CA HIS A 117 10.43 -12.98 -5.02
C HIS A 117 9.34 -13.99 -4.65
N LEU A 118 8.43 -13.64 -3.74
CA LEU A 118 7.46 -14.59 -3.16
C LEU A 118 6.23 -14.88 -4.03
N CYS A 119 5.72 -13.92 -4.80
CA CYS A 119 4.47 -14.09 -5.55
C CYS A 119 4.44 -13.41 -6.93
N PRO A 120 5.49 -13.55 -7.77
CA PRO A 120 5.61 -12.76 -9.00
C PRO A 120 4.45 -12.93 -9.97
N ASP A 121 3.85 -14.12 -10.06
CA ASP A 121 2.84 -14.42 -11.09
C ASP A 121 1.49 -13.72 -10.84
N LYS A 122 1.23 -13.33 -9.59
CA LYS A 122 0.02 -12.61 -9.14
C LYS A 122 0.30 -11.17 -8.73
N LEU A 123 1.56 -10.73 -8.85
CA LEU A 123 1.99 -9.42 -8.39
C LEU A 123 1.60 -8.33 -9.39
N TRP A 124 1.11 -7.24 -8.82
CA TRP A 124 0.87 -5.98 -9.48
C TRP A 124 1.56 -4.90 -8.65
N VAL A 125 2.02 -3.85 -9.31
CA VAL A 125 2.77 -2.78 -8.66
C VAL A 125 2.12 -1.44 -8.90
N PHE A 126 2.28 -0.54 -7.94
CA PHE A 126 1.93 0.86 -8.10
C PHE A 126 2.72 1.49 -9.25
N ASP A 127 2.09 2.42 -9.94
CA ASP A 127 2.69 3.14 -11.05
C ASP A 127 2.01 4.50 -11.20
N THR A 128 2.64 5.39 -11.95
CA THR A 128 2.07 6.71 -12.26
C THR A 128 2.13 6.99 -13.75
N CYS A 129 1.08 7.61 -14.27
CA CYS A 129 1.03 8.00 -15.68
C CYS A 129 0.42 9.40 -15.78
N MET A 130 1.27 10.39 -16.10
CA MET A 130 0.89 11.80 -16.17
C MET A 130 -0.19 12.11 -17.21
N ASP A 131 -0.41 11.20 -18.17
CA ASP A 131 -1.42 11.34 -19.22
C ASP A 131 -2.76 10.68 -18.86
N SER A 132 -2.83 10.00 -17.70
CA SER A 132 -4.01 9.24 -17.27
C SER A 132 -4.38 9.57 -15.82
N PRO A 133 -4.92 10.78 -15.55
CA PRO A 133 -5.39 11.14 -14.22
C PRO A 133 -6.55 10.26 -13.76
N LEU A 134 -6.75 10.16 -12.44
CA LEU A 134 -7.92 9.51 -11.87
C LEU A 134 -9.22 10.22 -12.28
N ASP A 135 -10.29 9.43 -12.43
CA ASP A 135 -11.66 9.96 -12.57
C ASP A 135 -11.98 10.92 -11.43
N ILE A 136 -12.75 11.98 -11.74
CA ILE A 136 -13.01 13.07 -10.78
C ILE A 136 -13.64 12.58 -9.49
N ASN A 137 -14.57 11.62 -9.55
CA ASN A 137 -15.25 11.12 -8.34
C ASN A 137 -14.29 10.31 -7.46
N ILE A 138 -13.40 9.54 -8.11
CA ILE A 138 -12.37 8.76 -7.42
C ILE A 138 -11.35 9.72 -6.81
N LYS A 139 -10.91 10.73 -7.57
CA LYS A 139 -9.99 11.75 -7.12
C LYS A 139 -10.54 12.51 -5.91
N ASP A 140 -11.81 12.89 -5.91
CA ASP A 140 -12.43 13.61 -4.80
C ASP A 140 -12.54 12.75 -3.54
N HIS A 141 -12.99 11.50 -3.67
CA HIS A 141 -13.03 10.57 -2.54
C HIS A 141 -11.62 10.30 -1.99
N LYS A 142 -10.64 10.02 -2.88
CA LYS A 142 -9.24 9.85 -2.50
C LYS A 142 -8.68 11.09 -1.80
N SER A 143 -8.97 12.29 -2.30
CA SER A 143 -8.57 13.56 -1.68
C SER A 143 -9.13 13.72 -0.28
N LYS A 144 -10.40 13.36 -0.09
CA LYS A 144 -11.07 13.40 1.21
C LYS A 144 -10.34 12.51 2.22
N VAL A 145 -10.05 11.26 1.86
CA VAL A 145 -9.32 10.32 2.73
C VAL A 145 -7.95 10.87 3.10
N LEU A 146 -7.16 11.32 2.12
CA LEU A 146 -5.82 11.86 2.36
C LEU A 146 -5.84 13.09 3.30
N LYS A 147 -6.81 13.98 3.14
CA LYS A 147 -6.88 15.23 3.93
C LYS A 147 -7.46 15.02 5.33
N GLU A 148 -8.47 14.17 5.47
CA GLU A 148 -9.17 13.93 6.73
C GLU A 148 -8.45 12.90 7.61
N CYS A 149 -7.90 11.84 7.01
CA CYS A 149 -7.31 10.75 7.77
C CYS A 149 -5.81 10.86 7.96
N TYR A 150 -5.06 11.55 7.09
CA TYR A 150 -3.60 11.69 7.21
C TYR A 150 -3.14 13.14 7.44
N PRO A 151 -3.65 13.85 8.48
CA PRO A 151 -3.29 15.24 8.73
C PRO A 151 -1.81 15.45 9.03
N THR A 152 -1.09 14.44 9.56
CA THR A 152 0.36 14.53 9.80
C THR A 152 1.19 14.42 8.52
N GLN A 153 0.61 13.94 7.41
CA GLN A 153 1.30 13.72 6.12
C GLN A 153 0.96 14.77 5.07
N LYS A 154 0.34 15.89 5.48
CA LYS A 154 -0.03 17.00 4.58
C LYS A 154 1.12 17.51 3.71
N GLN A 155 2.37 17.40 4.17
CA GLN A 155 3.54 17.81 3.39
C GLN A 155 3.71 16.97 2.12
N VAL A 156 3.45 15.65 2.18
CA VAL A 156 3.55 14.73 1.04
C VAL A 156 2.57 15.14 -0.05
N LEU A 157 1.35 15.50 0.35
CA LEU A 157 0.28 15.95 -0.56
C LEU A 157 0.63 17.22 -1.35
N ARG A 158 1.64 17.98 -0.94
CA ARG A 158 2.04 19.23 -1.62
C ARG A 158 2.99 18.99 -2.80
N TRP A 159 3.81 17.95 -2.74
CA TRP A 159 4.84 17.69 -3.75
C TRP A 159 4.61 16.39 -4.52
N PHE A 160 3.90 15.41 -3.94
CA PHE A 160 3.59 14.16 -4.62
C PHE A 160 2.27 14.26 -5.41
N LYS A 161 2.30 13.83 -6.68
CA LYS A 161 1.15 13.83 -7.59
C LYS A 161 0.28 12.59 -7.40
N TRP A 162 -0.40 12.51 -6.25
CA TRP A 162 -1.24 11.39 -5.86
C TRP A 162 -2.46 11.15 -6.78
N ASP A 163 -2.83 12.10 -7.64
CA ASP A 163 -3.99 11.99 -8.53
C ASP A 163 -3.70 11.27 -9.87
N TYR A 164 -2.45 10.87 -10.10
CA TYR A 164 -2.01 10.13 -11.29
C TYR A 164 -1.62 8.69 -10.94
N GLU A 165 -2.61 7.94 -10.45
CA GLU A 165 -2.43 6.54 -10.02
C GLU A 165 -2.70 5.54 -11.13
N ARG A 166 -1.83 4.53 -11.24
CA ARG A 166 -2.05 3.31 -12.02
C ARG A 166 -1.57 2.09 -11.22
N ILE A 167 -2.14 0.93 -11.52
CA ILE A 167 -1.62 -0.36 -11.08
C ILE A 167 -1.35 -1.21 -12.30
N ILE A 168 -0.11 -1.65 -12.46
CA ILE A 168 0.33 -2.46 -13.60
C ILE A 168 0.74 -3.86 -13.13
N LYS A 169 0.60 -4.85 -14.00
CA LYS A 169 1.04 -6.21 -13.68
C LYS A 169 2.57 -6.23 -13.62
N TYR A 170 3.13 -6.84 -12.59
CA TYR A 170 4.57 -7.03 -12.49
C TYR A 170 5.07 -7.86 -13.67
N GLN A 171 6.17 -7.42 -14.26
CA GLN A 171 6.88 -8.15 -15.31
C GLN A 171 8.21 -8.59 -14.73
N LYS A 172 8.51 -9.89 -14.82
CA LYS A 172 9.83 -10.40 -14.46
C LYS A 172 10.85 -9.75 -15.42
N PRO A 173 11.97 -9.22 -14.91
CA PRO A 173 13.07 -8.75 -15.75
C PRO A 173 13.67 -9.89 -16.59
#